data_AF-A0A550C2M4-F1
#
_entry.id   AF-A0A550C2M4-F1
#
_cell.length_a   1.000
_cell.length_b   1.000
_cell.length_c   1.000
_cell.angle_alpha   90.00
_cell.angle_beta   90.00
_cell.angle_gamma   90.00
#
_symmetry.space_group_name_H-M   'P 1'
#
loop_
_entity.id
_entity.type
_entity.pdbx_description
1 polymer ?
#
loop_
_entity_poly.entity_id
_entity_poly.type
_entity_poly.pdbx_seq_one_letter_code
_entity_poly.pdbx_strand_id
1 'polypeptide(L)'
;MDTSWSVIQHDGHSTVADHSSVAFHHYPFDTMGAIELHIPYHYVIANTARKLRTRYDTLPKAALLASDFPSISSMLLSSLAFVWEIYDVWMRADPDPNWKKKPQ
;
A
#
# COMPACT_ATOMS: atom_id res chain seq x y z
N MET A 1 17.15 -14.28 -6.02
CA MET A 1 17.58 -13.47 -4.86
C MET A 1 16.33 -12.99 -4.17
N ASP A 2 16.12 -13.48 -2.96
CA ASP A 2 14.92 -13.24 -2.15
C ASP A 2 14.88 -11.78 -1.68
N THR A 3 13.96 -10.99 -2.23
CA THR A 3 13.80 -9.60 -1.84
C THR A 3 13.01 -9.52 -0.53
N SER A 4 13.70 -9.25 0.57
CA SER A 4 13.11 -8.98 1.87
C SER A 4 13.01 -7.47 2.11
N TRP A 5 11.87 -7.03 2.64
CA TRP A 5 11.55 -5.63 2.95
C TRP A 5 11.87 -5.36 4.43
N SER A 6 12.27 -4.13 4.77
CA SER A 6 12.42 -3.67 6.16
C SER A 6 11.59 -2.41 6.41
N VAL A 7 10.84 -2.40 7.51
CA VAL A 7 9.96 -1.30 7.92
C VAL A 7 10.65 -0.49 9.00
N ILE A 8 10.76 0.83 8.81
CA ILE A 8 11.20 1.75 9.86
C ILE A 8 10.04 1.94 10.82
N GLN A 9 10.18 1.43 12.04
CA GLN A 9 9.22 1.66 13.11
C GLN A 9 9.65 2.93 13.84
N HIS A 10 8.96 4.04 13.58
CA HIS A 10 9.10 5.23 14.42
C HIS A 10 8.43 4.93 15.76
N ASP A 11 9.23 4.76 16.80
CA ASP A 11 8.83 4.72 18.21
C ASP A 11 8.44 6.13 18.70
N GLY A 12 7.84 6.97 17.85
CA GLY A 12 7.20 8.24 18.21
C GLY A 12 8.02 9.25 19.01
N HIS A 13 9.32 9.05 19.26
CA HIS A 13 10.08 9.78 20.29
C HIS A 13 11.45 10.32 19.86
N SER A 14 11.85 10.20 18.58
CA SER A 14 13.14 10.76 18.15
C SER A 14 12.97 11.99 17.26
N THR A 15 13.39 13.15 17.78
CA THR A 15 13.33 14.45 17.11
C THR A 15 14.58 14.79 16.29
N VAL A 16 15.53 13.88 16.10
CA VAL A 16 16.70 14.11 15.22
C VAL A 16 17.08 12.80 14.52
N ALA A 17 16.72 12.67 13.24
CA ALA A 17 17.18 11.57 12.41
C ALA A 17 18.58 11.89 11.88
N ASP A 18 19.60 11.17 12.35
CA ASP A 18 20.93 11.20 11.75
C ASP A 18 20.93 10.35 10.47
N HIS A 19 20.78 11.03 9.33
CA HIS A 19 20.65 10.42 8.00
C HIS A 19 21.96 9.87 7.41
N SER A 20 23.09 9.99 8.12
CA SER A 20 24.41 9.54 7.64
C SER A 20 24.56 8.01 7.53
N SER A 21 23.59 7.24 8.03
CA SER A 21 23.63 5.78 8.12
C SER A 21 22.68 5.05 7.14
N VAL A 22 22.00 5.77 6.25
CA VAL A 22 20.97 5.17 5.37
C VAL A 22 21.50 4.91 3.96
N ALA A 23 21.55 3.63 3.57
CA ALA A 23 21.81 3.19 2.20
C ALA A 23 20.54 2.60 1.58
N PHE A 24 20.23 3.03 0.35
CA PHE A 24 18.93 2.88 -0.32
C PHE A 24 19.07 2.11 -1.63
N HIS A 25 18.30 1.04 -1.89
CA HIS A 25 18.20 0.41 -3.24
C HIS A 25 16.85 -0.32 -3.52
N HIS A 26 16.59 -0.58 -4.82
CA HIS A 26 15.26 -0.65 -5.50
C HIS A 26 14.92 -1.98 -6.22
N TYR A 27 13.72 -2.09 -6.84
CA TYR A 27 13.33 -3.30 -7.57
C TYR A 27 12.42 -3.11 -8.81
N PRO A 28 12.83 -3.61 -9.98
CA PRO A 28 14.07 -3.19 -10.66
C PRO A 28 13.86 -1.79 -11.24
N PHE A 29 14.67 -0.78 -10.90
CA PHE A 29 14.59 0.52 -11.58
C PHE A 29 15.96 1.13 -11.87
N ASP A 30 16.29 1.26 -13.16
CA ASP A 30 17.45 2.01 -13.68
C ASP A 30 17.11 3.46 -14.05
N THR A 31 15.83 3.84 -14.08
CA THR A 31 15.37 5.24 -14.06
C THR A 31 13.96 5.31 -13.46
N MET A 32 13.79 5.98 -12.31
CA MET A 32 12.47 6.31 -11.79
C MET A 32 12.30 7.83 -11.76
N GLY A 33 11.36 8.33 -12.57
CA GLY A 33 10.95 9.74 -12.60
C GLY A 33 10.11 10.13 -11.39
N ALA A 34 10.13 11.43 -11.09
CA ALA A 34 9.79 12.06 -9.81
C ALA A 34 8.38 11.78 -9.26
N ILE A 35 8.20 10.68 -8.54
CA ILE A 35 7.43 10.66 -7.29
C ILE A 35 8.13 9.67 -6.34
N GLU A 36 9.09 10.16 -5.56
CA GLU A 36 9.58 9.45 -4.37
C GLU A 36 8.47 9.45 -3.32
N LEU A 37 7.57 8.48 -3.38
CA LEU A 37 6.69 8.24 -2.23
C LEU A 37 7.57 7.68 -1.12
N HIS A 38 7.78 8.50 -0.09
CA HIS A 38 8.36 8.09 1.21
C HIS A 38 7.59 6.91 1.86
N ILE A 39 6.43 6.53 1.32
CA ILE A 39 5.58 5.45 1.77
C ILE A 39 5.44 4.41 0.65
N PRO A 40 5.72 3.12 0.91
CA PRO A 40 5.48 2.06 -0.07
C PRO A 40 4.02 2.04 -0.54
N TYR A 41 3.79 1.88 -1.84
CA TYR A 41 2.45 1.80 -2.44
C TYR A 41 1.53 0.80 -1.72
N HIS A 42 2.08 -0.36 -1.32
CA HIS A 42 1.36 -1.38 -0.56
C HIS A 42 0.77 -0.86 0.75
N TYR A 43 1.50 0.01 1.46
CA TYR A 43 1.01 0.62 2.70
C TYR A 43 -0.13 1.58 2.41
N VAL A 44 -0.02 2.42 1.38
CA VAL A 44 -1.08 3.35 0.98
C VAL A 44 -2.37 2.60 0.64
N ILE A 45 -2.25 1.51 -0.15
CA ILE A 45 -3.37 0.64 -0.52
C ILE A 45 -4.00 0.02 0.72
N ALA A 46 -3.20 -0.67 1.55
CA ALA A 46 -3.70 -1.36 2.73
C ALA A 46 -4.36 -0.42 3.75
N ASN A 47 -3.73 0.73 4.02
CA ASN A 47 -4.26 1.69 4.99
C ASN A 47 -5.56 2.34 4.50
N THR A 48 -5.61 2.71 3.21
CA THR A 48 -6.81 3.30 2.60
C THR A 48 -7.96 2.30 2.57
N ALA A 49 -7.72 1.08 2.08
CA ALA A 49 -8.74 0.04 2.02
C ALA A 49 -9.28 -0.34 3.41
N ARG A 50 -8.41 -0.44 4.42
CA ARG A 50 -8.83 -0.67 5.81
C ARG A 50 -9.78 0.41 6.31
N LYS A 51 -9.47 1.69 6.06
CA LYS A 51 -10.34 2.82 6.43
C LYS A 51 -11.69 2.77 5.70
N LEU A 52 -11.68 2.44 4.42
CA LEU A 52 -12.91 2.26 3.64
C LEU A 52 -13.77 1.12 4.24
N ARG A 53 -13.17 -0.02 4.58
CA ARG A 53 -13.89 -1.14 5.20
C ARG A 53 -14.53 -0.78 6.53
N THR A 54 -13.80 -0.09 7.40
CA THR A 54 -14.34 0.38 8.68
C THR A 54 -15.56 1.29 8.47
N ARG A 55 -15.63 2.03 7.37
CA ARG A 55 -16.74 2.95 7.09
C ARG A 55 -17.92 2.30 6.39
N TYR A 56 -17.70 1.41 5.43
CA TYR A 56 -18.75 0.95 4.50
C TYR A 56 -19.13 -0.53 4.63
N ASP A 57 -18.39 -1.33 5.40
CA ASP A 57 -18.55 -2.78 5.61
C ASP A 57 -18.37 -3.64 4.32
N THR A 58 -19.01 -3.22 3.23
CA THR A 58 -18.91 -3.74 1.87
C THR A 58 -18.42 -2.66 0.90
N LEU A 59 -18.06 -3.05 -0.33
CA LEU A 59 -17.61 -2.10 -1.34
C LEU A 59 -18.71 -1.05 -1.60
N PRO A 60 -18.48 0.25 -1.32
CA PRO A 60 -19.49 1.27 -1.51
C PRO A 60 -19.76 1.53 -2.98
N LYS A 61 -21.04 1.78 -3.32
CA LYS A 61 -21.44 2.16 -4.68
C LYS A 61 -20.84 3.51 -5.06
N ALA A 62 -20.54 3.70 -6.34
CA ALA A 62 -19.96 4.95 -6.85
C ALA A 62 -20.77 6.20 -6.48
N ALA A 63 -22.11 6.11 -6.49
CA ALA A 63 -22.98 7.22 -6.08
C ALA A 63 -22.80 7.62 -4.60
N LEU A 64 -22.61 6.64 -3.72
CA LEU A 64 -22.36 6.88 -2.29
C LEU A 64 -20.98 7.53 -2.09
N LEU A 65 -19.96 7.01 -2.79
CA LEU A 65 -18.62 7.60 -2.76
C LEU A 65 -18.61 9.04 -3.29
N ALA A 66 -19.34 9.32 -4.38
CA ALA A 66 -19.44 10.68 -4.91
C ALA A 66 -20.15 11.64 -3.95
N SER A 67 -21.15 11.15 -3.19
CA SER A 67 -21.82 11.93 -2.15
C SER A 67 -20.90 12.21 -0.95
N ASP A 68 -20.15 11.22 -0.51
CA ASP A 68 -19.25 11.34 0.65
C ASP A 68 -17.97 12.12 0.33
N PHE A 69 -17.55 12.12 -0.94
CA PHE A 69 -16.33 12.76 -1.41
C PHE A 69 -16.59 13.64 -2.66
N PRO A 70 -17.38 14.73 -2.53
CA PRO A 70 -17.85 15.52 -3.68
C PRO A 70 -16.72 16.23 -4.44
N SER A 71 -15.57 16.45 -3.80
CA SER A 71 -14.42 17.13 -4.40
C SER A 71 -13.43 16.19 -5.10
N ILE A 72 -13.67 14.87 -5.07
CA ILE A 72 -12.79 13.87 -5.67
C ILE A 72 -13.19 13.63 -7.12
N SER A 73 -12.19 13.56 -8.01
CA SER A 73 -12.42 13.28 -9.43
C SER A 73 -12.96 11.85 -9.63
N SER A 74 -13.71 11.64 -10.71
CA SER A 74 -14.21 10.31 -11.08
C SER A 74 -13.11 9.26 -11.19
N MET A 75 -11.93 9.64 -11.71
CA MET A 75 -10.76 8.77 -11.79
C MET A 75 -10.29 8.30 -10.41
N LEU A 76 -10.20 9.20 -9.44
CA LEU A 76 -9.80 8.86 -8.07
C LEU A 76 -10.88 8.04 -7.36
N LEU A 77 -12.17 8.29 -7.63
CA LEU A 77 -13.26 7.43 -7.13
C LEU A 77 -13.13 6.00 -7.66
N SER A 78 -12.77 5.81 -8.93
CA SER A 78 -12.45 4.49 -9.47
C SER A 78 -11.21 3.87 -8.80
N SER A 79 -10.19 4.67 -8.48
CA SER A 79 -9.02 4.20 -7.72
C SER A 79 -9.40 3.64 -6.34
N LEU A 80 -10.41 4.19 -5.66
CA LEU A 80 -10.88 3.66 -4.38
C LEU A 80 -11.48 2.25 -4.52
N ALA A 81 -12.18 1.97 -5.62
CA ALA A 81 -12.69 0.63 -5.90
C ALA A 81 -11.55 -0.37 -6.14
N PHE A 82 -10.53 0.01 -6.92
CA PHE A 82 -9.35 -0.83 -7.13
C PHE A 82 -8.58 -1.10 -5.82
N VAL A 83 -8.41 -0.07 -5.00
CA VAL A 83 -7.76 -0.20 -3.69
C VAL A 83 -8.51 -1.19 -2.79
N TRP A 84 -9.84 -1.17 -2.81
CA TRP A 84 -10.67 -2.12 -2.07
C TRP A 84 -10.47 -3.56 -2.56
N GLU A 85 -10.59 -3.79 -3.87
CA GLU A 85 -10.47 -5.11 -4.49
C GLU A 85 -9.08 -5.72 -4.25
N ILE A 86 -8.02 -4.94 -4.49
CA ILE A 86 -6.64 -5.38 -4.24
C ILE A 86 -6.46 -5.80 -2.79
N TYR A 87 -6.99 -5.01 -1.86
CA TYR A 87 -6.91 -5.34 -0.44
C TYR A 87 -7.72 -6.59 -0.09
N ASP A 88 -8.91 -6.81 -0.66
CA ASP A 88 -9.67 -8.05 -0.42
C ASP A 88 -8.90 -9.27 -0.90
N VAL A 89 -8.30 -9.19 -2.09
CA VAL A 89 -7.45 -10.25 -2.65
C VAL A 89 -6.25 -10.52 -1.73
N TRP A 90 -5.56 -9.48 -1.25
CA TRP A 90 -4.42 -9.63 -0.36
C TRP A 90 -4.80 -10.25 0.99
N MET A 91 -5.94 -9.86 1.55
CA MET A 91 -6.39 -10.40 2.84
C MET A 91 -6.92 -11.84 2.75
N ARG A 92 -7.30 -12.29 1.56
CA ARG A 92 -7.75 -13.67 1.28
C ARG A 92 -6.70 -14.52 0.59
N ALA A 93 -5.51 -13.97 0.34
CA ALA A 93 -4.44 -14.70 -0.32
C ALA A 93 -4.05 -15.89 0.56
N ASP A 94 -4.38 -17.10 0.09
CA ASP A 94 -3.86 -18.34 0.66
C ASP A 94 -2.52 -18.62 -0.02
N PRO A 95 -1.39 -18.50 0.69
CA PRO A 95 -0.10 -18.60 0.05
C PRO A 95 0.18 -20.07 -0.30
N ASP A 96 0.41 -20.36 -1.59
CA ASP A 96 0.66 -21.72 -2.12
C ASP A 96 1.69 -22.47 -1.25
N PRO A 97 1.35 -23.58 -0.57
CA PRO A 97 2.27 -24.30 0.32
C PRO A 97 3.65 -24.62 -0.28
N ASN A 98 3.76 -24.67 -1.61
CA ASN A 98 5.01 -24.86 -2.34
C ASN A 98 5.96 -23.66 -2.28
N TRP A 99 5.51 -22.44 -1.93
CA TRP A 99 6.38 -21.26 -1.78
C TRP A 99 7.47 -21.47 -0.72
N LYS A 100 7.23 -22.34 0.27
CA LYS A 100 8.20 -22.70 1.31
C LYS A 100 9.20 -23.76 0.87
N LYS A 101 8.93 -24.47 -0.23
CA LYS A 101 9.82 -25.53 -0.72
C LYS A 101 11.01 -24.83 -1.37
N LYS A 102 12.16 -24.90 -0.70
CA LYS A 102 13.42 -24.39 -1.24
C LYS A 102 13.64 -25.00 -2.64
N PRO A 103 14.09 -24.22 -3.63
CA PRO A 103 14.55 -24.78 -4.89
C PRO A 103 15.66 -25.80 -4.58
N GLN A 104 15.57 -26.99 -5.19
CA GLN A 104 16.61 -28.02 -5.13
C GLN A 104 17.89 -27.55 -5.82
#